data_AF-A0A1H3ISM9-F1
#
_entry.id   AF-A0A1H3ISM9-F1
#
_cell.length_a   1.000
_cell.length_b   1.000
_cell.length_c   1.000
_cell.angle_alpha   90.00
_cell.angle_beta   90.00
_cell.angle_gamma   90.00
#
_symmetry.space_group_name_H-M   'P 1'
#
loop_
_entity.id
_entity.type
_entity.pdbx_description
1 polymer ?
#
loop_
_entity_poly.entity_id
_entity_poly.type
_entity_poly.pdbx_seq_one_letter_code
_entity_poly.pdbx_strand_id
1 'polypeptide(L)'
;MTTTGNELPSRLKTILEGLNEIILQYRPEQVAVEQVFVNVNPKSTLLLGQARGAAICAAVHNQLFVSEYTALQIKQAVVGNGHARKEQVQEMVMRLLQLAARPRPDAADALACAICHAHMHVNFFPAARYRMKRGRQL
;
A
#
# COMPACT_ATOMS: atom_id res chain seq x y z
N MET A 1 -8.59 -10.20 -36.60
CA MET A 1 -8.34 -10.41 -35.16
C MET A 1 -7.06 -9.69 -34.79
N THR A 2 -7.15 -8.44 -34.36
CA THR A 2 -6.01 -7.66 -33.88
C THR A 2 -5.69 -8.08 -32.45
N THR A 3 -4.45 -8.49 -32.24
CA THR A 3 -3.86 -8.99 -31.00
C THR A 3 -4.21 -8.12 -29.79
N THR A 4 -5.04 -8.66 -28.89
CA THR A 4 -5.60 -8.03 -27.68
C THR A 4 -4.55 -7.94 -26.57
N GLY A 5 -3.49 -7.16 -26.80
CA GLY A 5 -2.43 -6.89 -25.85
C GLY A 5 -2.74 -5.68 -24.96
N ASN A 6 -3.61 -5.87 -23.95
CA ASN A 6 -3.72 -5.05 -22.73
C ASN A 6 -4.10 -3.56 -22.86
N GLU A 7 -5.35 -3.29 -23.23
CA GLU A 7 -5.98 -2.00 -22.95
C GLU A 7 -6.08 -1.74 -21.44
N LEU A 8 -6.12 -0.47 -21.06
CA LEU A 8 -6.17 -0.03 -19.66
C LEU A 8 -7.27 -0.74 -18.83
N PRO A 9 -8.52 -0.91 -19.31
CA PRO A 9 -9.56 -1.60 -18.54
C PRO A 9 -9.17 -3.03 -18.15
N SER A 10 -8.58 -3.80 -19.08
CA SER A 10 -8.13 -5.17 -18.83
C SER A 10 -7.01 -5.23 -17.79
N ARG A 11 -6.11 -4.24 -17.80
CA ARG A 11 -5.04 -4.13 -16.79
C ARG A 11 -5.59 -3.80 -15.41
N LEU A 12 -6.58 -2.91 -15.31
CA LEU A 12 -7.24 -2.59 -14.03
C LEU A 12 -8.00 -3.80 -13.49
N LYS A 13 -8.69 -4.55 -14.35
CA LYS A 13 -9.31 -5.82 -13.99
C LYS A 13 -8.29 -6.81 -13.42
N THR A 14 -7.14 -6.97 -14.09
CA THR A 14 -6.06 -7.85 -13.64
C THR A 14 -5.54 -7.48 -12.25
N ILE A 15 -5.36 -6.18 -11.97
CA ILE A 15 -4.94 -5.70 -10.64
C ILE A 15 -5.99 -6.05 -9.58
N LEU A 16 -7.26 -5.79 -9.87
CA LEU A 16 -8.36 -6.05 -8.94
C LEU A 16 -8.47 -7.54 -8.62
N GLU A 17 -8.50 -8.40 -9.64
CA GLU A 17 -8.63 -9.85 -9.47
C GLU A 17 -7.42 -10.44 -8.75
N GLY A 18 -6.21 -10.04 -9.12
CA GLY A 18 -4.99 -10.52 -8.45
C GLY A 18 -4.91 -10.10 -6.99
N LEU A 19 -5.29 -8.87 -6.66
CA LEU A 19 -5.33 -8.44 -5.25
C LEU A 19 -6.44 -9.14 -4.47
N ASN A 20 -7.59 -9.40 -5.08
CA ASN A 20 -8.66 -10.17 -4.46
C ASN A 20 -8.21 -11.59 -4.12
N GLU A 21 -7.49 -12.25 -5.04
CA GLU A 21 -6.89 -13.57 -4.80
C GLU A 21 -5.94 -13.55 -3.59
N ILE A 22 -5.03 -12.57 -3.53
CA ILE A 22 -4.09 -12.42 -2.41
C ILE A 22 -4.82 -12.15 -1.10
N ILE A 23 -5.85 -11.29 -1.10
CA ILE A 23 -6.65 -11.00 0.10
C ILE A 23 -7.35 -12.27 0.60
N LEU A 24 -7.97 -13.04 -0.29
CA LEU A 24 -8.66 -14.27 0.08
C LEU A 24 -7.70 -15.36 0.57
N GLN A 25 -6.50 -15.44 -0.01
CA GLN A 25 -5.48 -16.40 0.36
C GLN A 25 -4.87 -16.09 1.73
N TYR A 26 -4.45 -14.85 1.96
CA TYR A 26 -3.67 -14.48 3.15
C TYR A 26 -4.51 -13.87 4.28
N ARG A 27 -5.77 -13.48 4.00
CA ARG A 27 -6.71 -12.89 4.96
C ARG A 27 -6.08 -11.81 5.85
N PRO A 28 -5.48 -10.75 5.27
CA PRO A 28 -4.93 -9.67 6.06
C PRO A 28 -6.04 -8.94 6.82
N GLU A 29 -5.72 -8.36 7.97
CA GLU A 29 -6.67 -7.54 8.74
C GLU A 29 -6.77 -6.11 8.21
N GLN A 30 -5.69 -5.61 7.59
CA GLN A 30 -5.56 -4.22 7.14
C GLN A 30 -4.74 -4.16 5.85
N VAL A 31 -4.94 -3.10 5.08
CA VAL A 31 -4.22 -2.81 3.84
C VAL A 31 -3.53 -1.45 3.96
N ALA A 32 -2.27 -1.38 3.56
CA ALA A 32 -1.50 -0.15 3.49
C ALA A 32 -1.21 0.20 2.03
N VAL A 33 -1.43 1.46 1.64
CA VAL A 33 -1.16 1.95 0.28
C VAL A 33 -0.33 3.23 0.33
N GLU A 34 0.59 3.37 -0.62
CA GLU A 34 1.30 4.62 -0.82
C GLU A 34 0.35 5.68 -1.44
N GLN A 35 0.49 6.93 -1.00
CA GLN A 35 -0.16 8.08 -1.62
C GLN A 35 0.53 8.46 -2.92
N VAL A 36 -0.26 8.70 -3.96
CA VAL A 36 0.25 9.16 -5.26
C VAL A 36 0.17 10.68 -5.32
N PHE A 37 1.31 11.32 -5.57
CA PHE A 37 1.39 12.75 -5.81
C PHE A 37 1.55 13.04 -7.30
N VAL A 38 1.03 14.18 -7.75
CA VAL A 38 1.20 14.65 -9.13
C VAL A 38 2.68 14.93 -9.38
N ASN A 39 3.23 14.27 -10.40
CA ASN A 39 4.62 14.46 -10.81
C ASN A 39 4.67 15.13 -12.20
N VAL A 40 5.89 15.40 -12.70
CA VAL A 40 6.19 16.11 -13.96
C VAL A 40 5.40 15.55 -15.16
N ASN A 41 5.09 14.25 -15.17
CA ASN A 41 4.26 13.64 -16.21
C ASN A 41 2.82 13.36 -15.70
N PRO A 42 1.83 14.19 -16.07
CA PRO A 42 0.44 14.03 -15.62
C PRO A 42 -0.21 12.76 -16.18
N LYS A 43 0.17 12.31 -17.38
CA LYS A 43 -0.38 11.09 -17.99
C LYS A 43 0.00 9.86 -17.18
N SER A 44 1.28 9.75 -16.78
CA SER A 44 1.75 8.65 -15.95
C SER A 44 1.15 8.70 -14.55
N THR A 45 0.99 9.90 -13.99
CA THR A 45 0.30 10.10 -12.69
C THR A 45 -1.14 9.60 -12.76
N LEU A 46 -1.88 9.93 -13.82
CA LEU A 46 -3.26 9.50 -14.00
C LEU A 46 -3.39 7.97 -14.07
N LEU A 47 -2.51 7.31 -14.84
CA LEU A 47 -2.47 5.86 -14.95
C LEU A 47 -2.17 5.18 -13.60
N LEU A 48 -1.21 5.74 -12.84
CA LEU A 48 -0.88 5.24 -11.50
C LEU A 48 -2.04 5.44 -10.53
N GLY A 49 -2.74 6.59 -10.60
CA GLY A 49 -3.94 6.86 -9.82
C GLY A 49 -5.07 5.88 -10.11
N GLN A 50 -5.27 5.50 -11.38
CA GLN A 50 -6.26 4.49 -11.78
C GLN A 50 -5.91 3.10 -11.25
N ALA A 51 -4.64 2.68 -11.37
CA ALA A 51 -4.16 1.41 -10.82
C ALA A 51 -4.33 1.34 -9.30
N ARG A 52 -3.98 2.44 -8.60
CA ARG A 52 -4.21 2.59 -7.17
C ARG A 52 -5.69 2.52 -6.80
N GLY A 53 -6.55 3.18 -7.58
CA GLY A 53 -8.00 3.11 -7.41
C GLY A 53 -8.50 1.67 -7.47
N ALA A 54 -8.06 0.88 -8.45
CA ALA A 54 -8.39 -0.54 -8.54
C ALA A 54 -7.94 -1.34 -7.30
N ALA A 55 -6.74 -1.05 -6.78
CA ALA A 55 -6.22 -1.69 -5.58
C ALA A 55 -7.03 -1.37 -4.32
N ILE A 56 -7.38 -0.10 -4.12
CA ILE A 56 -8.22 0.33 -3.00
C ILE A 56 -9.62 -0.28 -3.12
N CYS A 57 -10.20 -0.30 -4.33
CA CYS A 57 -11.48 -0.95 -4.57
C CYS A 57 -11.46 -2.43 -4.18
N ALA A 58 -10.40 -3.17 -4.53
CA ALA A 58 -10.26 -4.57 -4.14
C ALA A 58 -10.21 -4.75 -2.60
N ALA A 59 -9.49 -3.87 -1.90
CA ALA A 59 -9.41 -3.90 -0.44
C ALA A 59 -10.76 -3.62 0.23
N VAL A 60 -11.44 -2.53 -0.14
CA VAL A 60 -12.72 -2.15 0.48
C VAL A 60 -13.86 -3.08 0.08
N HIS A 61 -13.81 -3.70 -1.11
CA HIS A 61 -14.75 -4.75 -1.51
C HIS A 61 -14.70 -5.95 -0.55
N ASN A 62 -13.51 -6.26 -0.03
CA ASN A 62 -13.28 -7.28 1.00
C ASN A 62 -13.39 -6.76 2.44
N GLN A 63 -13.99 -5.57 2.63
CA GLN A 63 -14.25 -4.97 3.95
C GLN A 63 -12.99 -4.68 4.78
N LEU A 64 -11.84 -4.49 4.13
CA LEU A 64 -10.58 -4.18 4.79
C LEU A 64 -10.42 -2.67 5.01
N PHE A 65 -9.85 -2.32 6.17
CA PHE A 65 -9.44 -0.94 6.44
C PHE A 65 -8.19 -0.59 5.62
N VAL A 66 -8.22 0.56 4.94
CA VAL A 66 -7.12 1.04 4.11
C VAL A 66 -6.45 2.23 4.79
N SER A 67 -5.16 2.08 5.10
CA SER A 67 -4.30 3.15 5.59
C SER A 67 -3.42 3.69 4.48
N GLU A 68 -3.25 5.02 4.43
CA GLU A 68 -2.47 5.67 3.38
C GLU A 68 -1.22 6.35 3.94
N TYR A 69 -0.09 6.19 3.25
CA TYR A 69 1.19 6.76 3.68
C TYR A 69 1.89 7.51 2.55
N THR A 70 2.52 8.64 2.87
CA THR A 70 3.42 9.34 1.95
C THR A 70 4.74 8.59 1.80
N ALA A 71 5.41 8.76 0.65
CA ALA A 71 6.77 8.26 0.45
C ALA A 71 7.74 8.70 1.57
N LEU A 72 7.57 9.93 2.09
CA LEU A 72 8.36 10.46 3.20
C LEU A 72 8.12 9.67 4.48
N GLN A 73 6.87 9.39 4.83
CA GLN A 73 6.52 8.58 6.00
C GLN A 73 7.08 7.16 5.89
N ILE A 74 6.97 6.53 4.72
CA ILE A 74 7.50 5.17 4.49
C ILE A 74 9.01 5.16 4.71
N LYS A 75 9.74 6.09 4.07
CA LYS A 75 11.20 6.20 4.23
C LYS A 75 11.61 6.52 5.67
N GLN A 76 10.88 7.40 6.34
CA GLN A 76 11.10 7.73 7.74
C GLN A 76 10.90 6.52 8.64
N ALA A 77 9.84 5.74 8.43
CA ALA A 77 9.51 4.58 9.25
C ALA A 77 10.47 3.41 9.04
N VAL A 78 11.00 3.22 7.83
CA VAL A 78 11.85 2.08 7.47
C VAL A 78 13.34 2.37 7.68
N VAL A 79 13.80 3.57 7.32
CA VAL A 79 15.23 3.94 7.32
C VAL A 79 15.57 4.92 8.45
N GLY A 80 14.58 5.55 9.07
CA GLY A 80 14.79 6.63 10.05
C GLY A 80 15.03 8.00 9.41
N ASN A 81 14.96 8.11 8.08
CA ASN A 81 15.14 9.36 7.34
C ASN A 81 14.21 9.43 6.11
N GLY A 82 13.29 10.39 6.10
CA GLY A 82 12.34 10.61 5.01
C GLY A 82 12.99 10.92 3.65
N HIS A 83 14.23 11.43 3.62
CA HIS A 83 14.97 11.74 2.39
C HIS A 83 15.88 10.59 1.93
N ALA A 84 15.75 9.39 2.52
CA ALA A 84 16.53 8.23 2.10
C ALA A 84 16.34 7.89 0.61
N ARG A 85 17.42 7.35 0.03
CA ARG A 85 17.42 6.81 -1.33
C ARG A 85 16.66 5.48 -1.37
N LYS A 86 16.12 5.12 -2.55
CA LYS A 86 15.33 3.88 -2.71
C LYS A 86 16.14 2.62 -2.36
N GLU A 87 17.44 2.62 -2.67
CA GLU A 87 18.33 1.51 -2.36
C GLU A 87 18.46 1.31 -0.84
N GLN A 88 18.52 2.41 -0.07
CA GLN A 88 18.59 2.33 1.39
C GLN A 88 17.31 1.74 1.98
N VAL A 89 16.14 2.08 1.42
CA VAL A 89 14.87 1.46 1.82
C VAL A 89 14.91 -0.04 1.56
N GLN A 90 15.33 -0.46 0.38
CA GLN A 90 15.38 -1.88 0.01
C GLN A 90 16.36 -2.69 0.88
N GLU A 91 17.55 -2.16 1.17
CA GLU A 91 18.49 -2.77 2.10
C GLU A 91 17.90 -2.90 3.52
N MET A 92 17.18 -1.87 3.99
CA MET A 92 16.51 -1.92 5.29
C MET A 92 15.35 -2.91 5.31
N VAL A 93 14.56 -3.01 4.23
CA VAL A 93 13.52 -4.05 4.11
C VAL A 93 14.14 -5.44 4.24
N MET A 94 15.26 -5.71 3.55
CA MET A 94 15.95 -6.99 3.66
C MET A 94 16.40 -7.28 5.09
N ARG A 95 16.97 -6.29 5.78
CA ARG A 95 17.44 -6.44 7.17
C ARG A 95 16.30 -6.68 8.14
N LEU A 96 15.23 -5.88 8.04
CA LEU A 96 14.08 -5.95 8.95
C LEU A 96 13.31 -7.27 8.81
N LEU A 97 13.22 -7.82 7.60
CA LEU A 97 12.51 -9.07 7.31
C LEU A 97 13.44 -10.28 7.18
N GLN A 98 14.75 -10.12 7.40
CA GLN A 98 15.76 -11.16 7.28
C GLN A 98 15.69 -11.91 5.93
N LEU A 99 15.50 -11.18 4.82
CA LEU A 99 15.34 -11.77 3.50
C LEU A 99 16.67 -12.32 2.98
N ALA A 100 16.66 -13.57 2.51
CA ALA A 100 17.85 -14.23 1.97
C ALA A 100 18.33 -13.63 0.63
N ALA A 101 17.43 -12.99 -0.12
CA ALA A 101 17.73 -12.39 -1.41
C ALA A 101 17.06 -11.03 -1.55
N ARG A 102 17.66 -10.20 -2.39
CA ARG A 102 17.15 -8.86 -2.67
C ARG A 102 15.81 -8.95 -3.41
N PRO A 103 14.69 -8.45 -2.83
CA PRO A 103 13.40 -8.48 -3.50
C PRO A 103 13.43 -7.59 -4.74
N ARG A 104 12.53 -7.84 -5.69
CA ARG A 104 12.34 -6.91 -6.81
C ARG A 104 11.91 -5.53 -6.30
N PRO A 105 12.19 -4.42 -7.02
CA PRO A 105 11.90 -3.08 -6.52
C PRO A 105 10.43 -2.83 -6.13
N ASP A 106 9.50 -3.37 -6.91
CA ASP A 106 8.06 -3.33 -6.65
C ASP A 106 7.68 -4.06 -5.36
N ALA A 107 8.23 -5.26 -5.14
CA ALA A 107 8.04 -6.01 -3.91
C ALA A 107 8.69 -5.29 -2.70
N ALA A 108 9.87 -4.68 -2.88
CA ALA A 108 10.53 -3.91 -1.83
C ALA A 108 9.70 -2.70 -1.39
N ASP A 109 9.14 -1.95 -2.34
CA ASP A 109 8.30 -0.79 -2.07
C ASP A 109 7.00 -1.22 -1.34
N ALA A 110 6.39 -2.34 -1.73
CA ALA A 110 5.21 -2.90 -1.05
C ALA A 110 5.52 -3.36 0.39
N LEU A 111 6.64 -4.06 0.60
CA LEU A 111 7.09 -4.49 1.93
C LEU A 111 7.43 -3.29 2.82
N ALA A 112 8.07 -2.26 2.26
CA ALA A 112 8.36 -1.02 2.99
C ALA A 112 7.08 -0.33 3.46
N CYS A 113 6.04 -0.28 2.62
CA CYS A 113 4.73 0.28 2.99
C CYS A 113 4.08 -0.54 4.12
N ALA A 114 4.14 -1.87 4.06
CA ALA A 114 3.62 -2.75 5.12
C ALA A 114 4.38 -2.58 6.45
N ILE A 115 5.72 -2.47 6.41
CA ILE A 115 6.54 -2.18 7.60
C ILE A 115 6.19 -0.82 8.19
N CYS A 116 6.03 0.21 7.34
CA CYS A 116 5.60 1.53 7.78
C CYS A 116 4.28 1.45 8.54
N HIS A 117 3.29 0.74 7.99
CA HIS A 117 2.01 0.53 8.65
C HIS A 117 2.16 -0.17 10.01
N ALA A 118 2.94 -1.24 10.08
CA ALA A 118 3.20 -1.97 11.32
C ALA A 118 3.85 -1.07 12.39
N HIS A 119 4.86 -0.27 12.03
CA HIS A 119 5.52 0.66 12.95
C HIS A 119 4.57 1.75 13.46
N MET A 120 3.70 2.27 12.59
CA MET A 120 2.72 3.30 13.00
C MET A 120 1.64 2.72 13.92
N HIS A 121 1.27 1.45 13.74
CA HIS A 121 0.31 0.77 14.61
C HIS A 121 0.91 0.40 15.97
N VAL A 122 2.20 0.05 16.04
CA VAL A 122 2.90 -0.23 17.31
C VAL A 122 3.07 1.05 18.15
N ASN A 123 3.35 2.18 17.50
CA ASN A 123 3.37 3.48 18.17
C ASN A 123 1.96 3.99 18.56
N PHE A 124 0.90 3.31 18.09
CA PHE A 124 -0.49 3.54 18.46
C PHE A 124 -1.02 2.46 19.42
N PHE A 125 -0.27 2.16 20.48
CA PHE A 125 -0.86 1.67 21.74
C PHE A 125 -0.75 2.71 22.88
N PRO A 126 -1.39 3.90 22.76
CA PRO A 126 -1.95 4.56 23.92
C PRO A 126 -3.37 4.01 24.15
N ALA A 127 -3.68 3.66 25.39
CA ALA A 127 -5.02 3.32 25.86
C ALA A 127 -6.07 4.35 25.39
N ALA A 128 -6.80 4.09 24.31
CA ALA A 128 -7.86 4.97 23.84
C ALA A 128 -8.97 4.18 23.13
N ARG A 129 -9.84 3.62 23.96
CA ARG A 129 -11.30 3.59 23.80
C ARG A 129 -11.81 3.89 22.39
N TYR A 130 -12.38 2.85 21.80
CA TYR A 130 -13.48 2.93 20.84
C TYR A 130 -14.60 3.80 21.45
N ARG A 131 -14.54 5.13 21.25
CA ARG A 131 -15.59 6.05 21.69
C ARG A 131 -16.63 6.13 20.59
N MET A 132 -17.44 5.07 20.49
CA MET A 132 -18.71 5.11 19.79
C MET A 132 -19.52 6.28 20.36
N LYS A 133 -19.70 7.34 19.57
CA LYS A 133 -20.73 8.34 19.86
C LYS A 133 -22.07 7.62 19.76
N ARG A 134 -22.63 7.23 20.92
CA ARG A 134 -24.06 6.92 21.03
C ARG A 134 -24.83 8.13 20.49
N GLY A 135 -25.60 7.90 19.43
CA GLY A 135 -26.65 8.82 19.03
C GLY A 135 -27.56 9.07 20.23
N ARG A 136 -27.83 10.35 20.50
CA ARG A 136 -28.93 10.72 21.37
C ARG A 136 -30.18 10.66 20.51
N GLN A 137 -31.04 9.69 20.81
CA GLN A 137 -32.47 9.84 20.58
C GLN A 137 -33.00 10.91 21.53
N LEU A 138 -34.05 11.59 21.06
CA LEU A 138 -34.83 12.70 21.64
C LEU A 138 -34.20 14.09 21.48
#